data_AF-A0A1H9PML4-F1
#
_entry.id   AF-A0A1H9PML4-F1
#
_cell.length_a   1.000
_cell.length_b   1.000
_cell.length_c   1.000
_cell.angle_alpha   90.00
_cell.angle_beta   90.00
_cell.angle_gamma   90.00
#
_symmetry.space_group_name_H-M   'P 1'
#
loop_
_entity.id
_entity.type
_entity.pdbx_description
1 polymer ?
#
loop_
_entity_poly.entity_id
_entity_poly.type
_entity_poly.pdbx_seq_one_letter_code
_entity_poly.pdbx_strand_id
1 'polypeptide(L)'
;MIPKRAPRSGLGLRRRIRGLQARLLPRAVVICHCHYPELVAELRDTLDRLPGGIAVHVTSSDPEVLRLWRERWHRPDLPLTTHRTENRGRDISPFFQVARGLRTSPHTPVLKIHGKKSTYTDRGAEWRHDLLSGLVPDRQGVRAILKAFRTDPRLGMIGAPGSYTGRQVYWGGNRPHVEALMRSILGRPAEDDELGFFAGSMFWIRGSLLARILPFIDDNDFPEEGGQQDGTYAHALERVIPMAARGLGYTLQEADSGQPLTPDQRRDREVVYI
;
A
#
# COMPACT_ATOMS: atom_id res chain seq x y z
N MET A 1 -45.10 56.19 14.99
CA MET A 1 -45.52 54.76 14.88
C MET A 1 -44.36 53.96 14.31
N ILE A 2 -43.90 52.96 15.04
CA ILE A 2 -42.69 52.16 14.76
C ILE A 2 -43.05 51.04 13.74
N PRO A 3 -42.24 50.76 12.70
CA PRO A 3 -42.51 49.64 11.82
C PRO A 3 -42.08 48.31 12.44
N LYS A 4 -42.98 47.32 12.41
CA LYS A 4 -42.74 45.93 12.85
C LYS A 4 -41.77 45.23 11.88
N ARG A 5 -40.67 44.69 12.42
CA ARG A 5 -39.76 43.78 11.71
C ARG A 5 -40.41 42.40 11.53
N ALA A 6 -40.35 41.86 10.31
CA ALA A 6 -40.66 40.46 10.02
C ALA A 6 -39.53 39.53 10.50
N PRO A 7 -39.82 38.29 10.95
CA PRO A 7 -38.81 37.36 11.41
C PRO A 7 -38.05 36.75 10.21
N ARG A 8 -36.72 36.86 10.22
CA ARG A 8 -35.84 36.20 9.25
C ARG A 8 -35.89 34.68 9.49
N SER A 9 -36.37 33.95 8.47
CA SER A 9 -36.50 32.49 8.48
C SER A 9 -35.13 31.80 8.55
N GLY A 10 -34.93 30.99 9.60
CA GLY A 10 -33.73 30.18 9.85
C GLY A 10 -33.52 28.98 8.90
N LEU A 11 -34.19 28.95 7.75
CA LEU A 11 -34.10 27.84 6.78
C LEU A 11 -32.88 27.94 5.84
N GLY A 12 -32.29 29.13 5.67
CA GLY A 12 -31.15 29.34 4.77
C GLY A 12 -29.81 28.86 5.32
N LEU A 13 -29.64 28.82 6.64
CA LEU A 13 -28.35 28.48 7.26
C LEU A 13 -28.13 26.97 7.39
N ARG A 14 -29.21 26.18 7.56
CA ARG A 14 -29.12 24.71 7.64
C ARG A 14 -28.88 24.04 6.28
N ARG A 15 -29.30 24.66 5.18
CA ARG A 15 -29.03 24.18 3.81
C ARG A 15 -27.61 24.48 3.33
N ARG A 16 -26.93 25.49 3.88
CA ARG A 16 -25.52 25.81 3.56
C ARG A 16 -24.49 24.90 4.24
N ILE A 17 -24.84 24.24 5.33
CA ILE A 17 -23.90 23.33 6.05
C ILE A 17 -23.79 21.95 5.39
N ARG A 18 -24.73 21.56 4.51
CA ARG A 18 -24.67 20.28 3.78
C ARG A 18 -23.98 20.35 2.40
N GLY A 19 -23.57 21.54 1.95
CA GLY A 19 -23.11 21.77 0.57
C GLY A 19 -21.64 22.14 0.40
N LEU A 20 -20.83 22.14 1.46
CA LEU A 20 -19.43 22.61 1.41
C LEU A 20 -18.53 21.88 2.42
N GLN A 21 -18.73 20.57 2.64
CA GLN A 21 -17.54 19.75 2.89
C GLN A 21 -16.84 19.63 1.53
N ALA A 22 -15.97 20.58 1.21
CA ALA A 22 -14.83 20.24 0.37
C ALA A 22 -14.28 18.95 1.00
N ARG A 23 -14.40 17.81 0.31
CA ARG A 23 -13.80 16.56 0.76
C ARG A 23 -12.31 16.85 0.84
N LEU A 24 -11.84 17.20 2.04
CA LEU A 24 -10.42 17.38 2.29
C LEU A 24 -9.76 16.08 1.83
N LEU A 25 -8.79 16.21 0.93
CA LEU A 25 -8.07 15.05 0.42
C LEU A 25 -7.48 14.29 1.62
N PRO A 26 -7.49 12.95 1.58
CA PRO A 26 -7.03 12.16 2.71
C PRO A 26 -5.54 12.42 2.95
N ARG A 27 -5.14 12.39 4.23
CA ARG A 27 -3.75 12.60 4.64
C ARG A 27 -2.84 11.45 4.22
N ALA A 28 -3.42 10.27 4.10
CA ALA A 28 -2.83 9.04 3.60
C ALA A 28 -3.96 8.14 3.08
N VAL A 29 -3.61 7.17 2.26
CA VAL A 29 -4.53 6.12 1.80
C VAL A 29 -3.98 4.77 2.25
N VAL A 30 -4.87 3.85 2.64
CA VAL A 30 -4.53 2.43 2.78
C VAL A 30 -5.21 1.66 1.67
N ILE A 31 -4.48 0.79 1.00
CA ILE A 31 -5.01 -0.24 0.12
C ILE A 31 -4.69 -1.59 0.76
N CYS A 32 -5.73 -2.27 1.25
CA CYS A 32 -5.66 -3.53 1.95
C CYS A 32 -6.28 -4.63 1.09
N HIS A 33 -5.49 -5.58 0.61
CA HIS A 33 -6.01 -6.76 -0.08
C HIS A 33 -6.27 -7.90 0.90
N CYS A 34 -7.44 -8.54 0.84
CA CYS A 34 -7.78 -9.64 1.72
C CYS A 34 -8.44 -10.77 0.90
N HIS A 35 -7.77 -11.91 0.79
CA HIS A 35 -8.31 -13.09 0.11
C HIS A 35 -9.04 -14.04 1.07
N TYR A 36 -8.57 -14.15 2.31
CA TYR A 36 -9.05 -15.13 3.29
C TYR A 36 -9.97 -14.48 4.34
N PRO A 37 -11.25 -14.93 4.48
CA PRO A 37 -12.20 -14.40 5.46
C PRO A 37 -11.69 -14.38 6.90
N GLU A 38 -10.93 -15.39 7.32
CA GLU A 38 -10.39 -15.50 8.67
C GLU A 38 -9.36 -14.41 9.02
N LEU A 39 -8.75 -13.77 8.02
CA LEU A 39 -7.78 -12.68 8.22
C LEU A 39 -8.45 -11.30 8.33
N VAL A 40 -9.75 -11.20 8.11
CA VAL A 40 -10.48 -9.91 8.20
C VAL A 40 -10.39 -9.32 9.60
N ALA A 41 -10.43 -10.14 10.65
CA ALA A 41 -10.32 -9.67 12.03
C ALA A 41 -8.94 -9.03 12.30
N GLU A 42 -7.85 -9.75 12.01
CA GLU A 42 -6.48 -9.27 12.20
C GLU A 42 -6.19 -7.98 11.41
N LEU A 43 -6.64 -7.90 10.16
CA LEU A 43 -6.46 -6.72 9.32
C LEU A 43 -7.25 -5.52 9.87
N ARG A 44 -8.49 -5.74 10.34
CA ARG A 44 -9.29 -4.67 10.98
C ARG A 44 -8.63 -4.17 12.25
N ASP A 45 -8.20 -5.06 13.14
CA ASP A 45 -7.53 -4.71 14.39
C ASP A 45 -6.21 -3.95 14.14
N THR A 46 -5.52 -4.31 13.05
CA THR A 46 -4.34 -3.56 12.57
C THR A 46 -4.73 -2.16 12.13
N LEU A 47 -5.71 -2.02 11.24
CA LEU A 47 -6.13 -0.73 10.70
C LEU A 47 -6.83 0.16 11.75
N ASP A 48 -7.33 -0.41 12.85
CA ASP A 48 -7.89 0.37 13.95
C ASP A 48 -6.85 1.24 14.67
N ARG A 49 -5.57 0.92 14.50
CA ARG A 49 -4.45 1.71 15.03
C ARG A 49 -4.18 2.98 14.20
N LEU A 50 -4.83 3.15 13.04
CA LEU A 50 -4.64 4.34 12.21
C LEU A 50 -5.21 5.62 12.85
N PRO A 51 -4.54 6.77 12.70
CA PRO A 51 -5.11 8.08 13.03
C PRO A 51 -6.20 8.46 12.01
N GLY A 52 -7.22 9.20 12.45
CA GLY A 52 -8.29 9.68 11.58
C GLY A 52 -7.82 10.55 10.40
N GLY A 53 -8.64 10.63 9.36
CA GLY A 53 -8.34 11.36 8.12
C GLY A 53 -7.54 10.55 7.08
N ILE A 54 -7.41 9.25 7.30
CA ILE A 54 -6.87 8.28 6.34
C ILE A 54 -8.04 7.58 5.64
N ALA A 55 -7.99 7.47 4.31
CA ALA A 55 -8.97 6.71 3.54
C ALA A 55 -8.54 5.25 3.44
N VAL A 56 -9.46 4.31 3.67
CA VAL A 56 -9.22 2.87 3.63
C VAL A 56 -9.92 2.27 2.41
N HIS A 57 -9.15 1.62 1.56
CA HIS A 57 -9.63 0.87 0.40
C HIS A 57 -9.35 -0.61 0.65
N VAL A 58 -10.38 -1.44 0.57
CA VAL A 58 -10.27 -2.89 0.75
C VAL A 58 -10.57 -3.57 -0.58
N THR A 59 -9.71 -4.51 -0.99
CA THR A 59 -9.93 -5.31 -2.19
C THR A 59 -10.07 -6.79 -1.84
N SER A 60 -10.96 -7.49 -2.56
CA SER A 60 -11.09 -8.94 -2.48
C SER A 60 -11.80 -9.49 -3.70
N SER A 61 -11.46 -10.72 -4.08
CA SER A 61 -12.24 -11.52 -5.02
C SER A 61 -13.40 -12.25 -4.34
N ASP A 62 -13.37 -12.41 -3.02
CA ASP A 62 -14.40 -13.07 -2.22
C ASP A 62 -15.47 -12.06 -1.74
N PRO A 63 -16.73 -12.20 -2.17
CA PRO A 63 -17.83 -11.36 -1.69
C PRO A 63 -18.04 -11.41 -0.18
N GLU A 64 -17.74 -12.54 0.46
CA GLU A 64 -17.89 -12.72 1.91
C GLU A 64 -16.90 -11.85 2.69
N VAL A 65 -15.63 -11.79 2.24
CA VAL A 65 -14.64 -10.85 2.79
C VAL A 65 -15.18 -9.42 2.73
N LEU A 66 -15.66 -8.97 1.57
CA LEU A 66 -16.17 -7.60 1.41
C LEU A 66 -17.43 -7.34 2.25
N ARG A 67 -18.27 -8.34 2.47
CA ARG A 67 -19.42 -8.26 3.38
C ARG A 67 -18.96 -8.08 4.82
N LEU A 68 -18.02 -8.91 5.29
CA LEU A 68 -17.46 -8.82 6.65
C LEU A 68 -16.81 -7.45 6.92
N TRP A 69 -16.09 -6.89 5.96
CA TRP A 69 -15.53 -5.54 6.07
C TRP A 69 -16.62 -4.48 6.22
N ARG A 70 -17.67 -4.50 5.38
CA ARG A 70 -18.75 -3.50 5.45
C ARG A 70 -19.54 -3.57 6.76
N GLU A 71 -19.82 -4.78 7.24
CA GLU A 71 -20.62 -4.97 8.45
C GLU A 71 -19.87 -4.62 9.74
N ARG A 72 -18.58 -4.92 9.78
CA ARG A 72 -17.79 -4.82 11.01
C ARG A 72 -16.93 -3.56 11.07
N TRP A 73 -16.83 -2.76 10.02
CA TRP A 73 -16.02 -1.54 10.04
C TRP A 73 -16.77 -0.38 10.72
N HIS A 74 -16.31 0.02 11.91
CA HIS A 74 -16.96 1.04 12.74
C HIS A 74 -16.04 2.24 13.02
N ARG A 75 -15.40 2.76 11.97
CA ARG A 75 -14.47 3.90 12.05
C ARG A 75 -14.90 5.05 11.15
N PRO A 76 -15.82 5.93 11.60
CA PRO A 76 -16.30 7.05 10.78
C PRO A 76 -15.20 8.08 10.44
N ASP A 77 -14.12 8.11 11.22
CA ASP A 77 -12.92 8.92 10.98
C ASP A 77 -11.98 8.31 9.91
N LEU A 78 -12.24 7.08 9.48
CA LEU A 78 -11.51 6.33 8.45
C LEU A 78 -12.47 5.85 7.35
N PRO A 79 -12.79 6.68 6.35
CA PRO A 79 -13.73 6.30 5.29
C PRO A 79 -13.32 5.00 4.59
N LEU A 80 -14.21 4.01 4.57
CA LEU A 80 -14.00 2.71 3.92
C LEU A 80 -14.62 2.70 2.52
N THR A 81 -13.87 2.19 1.54
CA THR A 81 -14.37 1.81 0.21
C THR A 81 -13.95 0.38 -0.11
N THR A 82 -14.90 -0.48 -0.45
CA THR A 82 -14.64 -1.87 -0.85
C THR A 82 -14.65 -2.02 -2.38
N HIS A 83 -13.71 -2.79 -2.91
CA HIS A 83 -13.55 -3.06 -4.35
C HIS A 83 -13.57 -4.56 -4.57
N ARG A 84 -14.47 -5.03 -5.44
CA ARG A 84 -14.43 -6.41 -5.93
C ARG A 84 -13.37 -6.49 -7.02
N THR A 85 -12.49 -7.47 -6.92
CA THR A 85 -11.42 -7.71 -7.90
C THR A 85 -11.47 -9.16 -8.38
N GLU A 86 -10.74 -9.47 -9.43
CA GLU A 86 -10.51 -10.85 -9.83
C GLU A 86 -9.48 -11.52 -8.91
N ASN A 87 -9.48 -12.85 -8.85
CA ASN A 87 -8.41 -13.60 -8.21
C ASN A 87 -7.24 -13.75 -9.20
N ARG A 88 -6.60 -12.62 -9.54
CA ARG A 88 -5.55 -12.53 -10.56
C ARG A 88 -4.47 -11.55 -10.10
N GLY A 89 -3.19 -11.93 -10.20
CA GLY A 89 -2.07 -11.09 -9.78
C GLY A 89 -2.00 -10.87 -8.26
N ARG A 90 -2.63 -11.77 -7.48
CA ARG A 90 -2.64 -11.82 -6.02
C ARG A 90 -2.96 -10.46 -5.38
N ASP A 91 -2.10 -9.96 -4.48
CA ASP A 91 -2.23 -8.66 -3.84
C ASP A 91 -1.66 -7.49 -4.66
N ILE A 92 -0.94 -7.77 -5.75
CA ILE A 92 -0.24 -6.77 -6.57
C ILE A 92 -1.18 -6.13 -7.59
N SER A 93 -1.89 -6.93 -8.38
CA SER A 93 -2.83 -6.38 -9.38
C SER A 93 -3.96 -5.56 -8.74
N PRO A 94 -4.68 -6.05 -7.71
CA PRO A 94 -5.69 -5.26 -6.99
C PRO A 94 -5.15 -3.94 -6.43
N PHE A 95 -3.89 -3.91 -5.98
CA PHE A 95 -3.25 -2.69 -5.52
C PHE A 95 -3.16 -1.65 -6.63
N PHE A 96 -2.65 -2.04 -7.81
CA PHE A 96 -2.52 -1.13 -8.95
C PHE A 96 -3.87 -0.70 -9.52
N GLN A 97 -4.85 -1.60 -9.61
CA GLN A 97 -6.22 -1.27 -10.02
C GLN A 97 -6.84 -0.16 -9.18
N VAL A 98 -6.74 -0.28 -7.84
CA VAL A 98 -7.24 0.77 -6.94
C VAL A 98 -6.40 2.04 -7.04
N ALA A 99 -5.06 1.91 -7.10
CA ALA A 99 -4.14 3.04 -7.17
C ALA A 99 -4.41 3.96 -8.38
N ARG A 100 -4.75 3.40 -9.56
CA ARG A 100 -5.11 4.20 -10.76
C ARG A 100 -6.34 5.09 -10.54
N GLY A 101 -7.27 4.68 -9.68
CA GLY A 101 -8.50 5.41 -9.38
C GLY A 101 -8.40 6.40 -8.22
N LEU A 102 -7.27 6.47 -7.51
CA LEU A 102 -7.14 7.32 -6.33
C LEU A 102 -7.13 8.81 -6.70
N ARG A 103 -7.95 9.58 -5.98
CA ARG A 103 -7.93 11.04 -6.04
C ARG A 103 -7.20 11.58 -4.82
N THR A 104 -5.90 11.78 -4.96
CA THR A 104 -5.02 12.25 -3.87
C THR A 104 -4.06 13.34 -4.34
N SER A 105 -3.47 14.07 -3.39
CA SER A 105 -2.31 14.90 -3.69
C SER A 105 -1.14 14.00 -4.14
N PRO A 106 -0.26 14.46 -5.05
CA PRO A 106 0.95 13.71 -5.40
C PRO A 106 1.80 13.34 -4.18
N HIS A 107 1.73 14.09 -3.08
CA HIS A 107 2.53 13.80 -1.89
C HIS A 107 1.82 12.91 -0.85
N THR A 108 0.57 12.50 -1.10
CA THR A 108 -0.18 11.61 -0.19
C THR A 108 0.51 10.25 -0.12
N PRO A 109 0.95 9.79 1.07
CA PRO A 109 1.47 8.44 1.23
C PRO A 109 0.35 7.40 1.09
N VAL A 110 0.67 6.29 0.45
CA VAL A 110 -0.21 5.13 0.27
C VAL A 110 0.41 3.93 0.99
N LEU A 111 -0.31 3.36 1.95
CA LEU A 111 0.04 2.09 2.57
C LEU A 111 -0.54 0.94 1.75
N LYS A 112 0.31 0.02 1.32
CA LYS A 112 -0.07 -1.26 0.76
C LYS A 112 0.12 -2.35 1.83
N ILE A 113 -0.94 -3.07 2.17
CA ILE A 113 -0.89 -4.25 3.05
C ILE A 113 -1.81 -5.35 2.52
N HIS A 114 -1.64 -6.58 2.98
CA HIS A 114 -2.56 -7.66 2.62
C HIS A 114 -2.62 -8.80 3.64
N GLY A 115 -3.68 -9.60 3.58
CA GLY A 115 -3.84 -10.82 4.36
C GLY A 115 -3.10 -12.01 3.71
N LYS A 116 -1.76 -12.02 3.74
CA LYS A 116 -0.97 -13.15 3.23
C LYS A 116 -1.15 -14.38 4.12
N LYS A 117 -1.51 -15.53 3.57
CA LYS A 117 -1.50 -16.81 4.29
C LYS A 117 -0.43 -17.72 3.69
N SER A 118 0.50 -18.20 4.50
CA SER A 118 1.31 -19.37 4.16
C SER A 118 0.49 -20.61 4.48
N THR A 119 0.30 -21.51 3.52
CA THR A 119 -0.42 -22.77 3.73
C THR A 119 0.46 -23.87 4.29
N TYR A 120 1.78 -23.68 4.30
CA TYR A 120 2.76 -24.72 4.58
C TYR A 120 3.49 -24.53 5.92
N THR A 121 3.45 -23.33 6.52
CA THR A 121 4.23 -23.00 7.72
C THR A 121 3.57 -21.93 8.59
N ASP A 122 3.61 -22.12 9.91
CA ASP A 122 3.16 -21.11 10.89
C ASP A 122 4.03 -19.84 10.86
N ARG A 123 5.29 -19.96 10.41
CA ARG A 123 6.22 -18.84 10.18
C ARG A 123 5.64 -17.76 9.26
N GLY A 124 4.74 -18.12 8.35
CA GLY A 124 4.07 -17.13 7.50
C GLY A 124 3.07 -16.26 8.26
N ALA A 125 2.47 -16.77 9.34
CA ALA A 125 1.58 -15.99 10.19
C ALA A 125 2.36 -15.01 11.06
N GLU A 126 3.45 -15.48 11.68
CA GLU A 126 4.39 -14.63 12.42
C GLU A 126 4.94 -13.50 11.54
N TRP A 127 5.38 -13.82 10.32
CA TRP A 127 5.87 -12.80 9.41
C TRP A 127 4.81 -11.78 9.00
N ARG A 128 3.59 -12.25 8.71
CA ARG A 128 2.47 -11.33 8.41
C ARG A 128 2.25 -10.39 9.60
N HIS A 129 2.27 -10.92 10.83
CA HIS A 129 2.11 -10.13 12.03
C HIS A 129 3.22 -9.08 12.18
N ASP A 130 4.48 -9.47 11.97
CA ASP A 130 5.63 -8.56 12.04
C ASP A 130 5.55 -7.44 11.01
N LEU A 131 5.16 -7.76 9.76
CA LEU A 131 4.95 -6.76 8.71
C LEU A 131 3.85 -5.77 9.07
N LEU A 132 2.69 -6.26 9.51
CA LEU A 132 1.54 -5.44 9.87
C LEU A 132 1.86 -4.54 11.07
N SER A 133 2.45 -5.11 12.13
CA SER A 133 2.86 -4.36 13.33
C SER A 133 4.00 -3.38 13.05
N GLY A 134 4.91 -3.68 12.12
CA GLY A 134 5.98 -2.76 11.71
C GLY A 134 5.47 -1.56 10.91
N LEU A 135 4.49 -1.75 10.03
CA LEU A 135 3.93 -0.70 9.18
C LEU A 135 2.79 0.09 9.84
N VAL A 136 2.10 -0.53 10.80
CA VAL A 136 0.99 0.02 11.57
C VAL A 136 1.13 -0.33 13.06
N PRO A 137 2.19 0.19 13.74
CA PRO A 137 2.49 -0.16 15.13
C PRO A 137 1.40 0.34 16.08
N ASP A 138 1.14 1.64 16.05
CA ASP A 138 0.09 2.33 16.81
C ASP A 138 -0.22 3.70 16.16
N ARG A 139 -1.12 4.48 16.77
CA ARG A 139 -1.48 5.82 16.28
C ARG A 139 -0.30 6.79 16.25
N GLN A 140 0.65 6.69 17.18
CA GLN A 140 1.81 7.58 17.26
C GLN A 140 2.87 7.21 16.23
N GLY A 141 3.19 5.92 16.07
CA GLY A 141 4.10 5.41 15.06
C GLY A 141 3.61 5.69 13.64
N VAL A 142 2.32 5.51 13.36
CA VAL A 142 1.76 5.91 12.05
C VAL A 142 1.89 7.43 11.84
N ARG A 143 1.65 8.25 12.87
CA ARG A 143 1.89 9.70 12.77
C ARG A 143 3.37 10.04 12.52
N ALA A 144 4.30 9.27 13.06
CA ALA A 144 5.73 9.42 12.81
C ALA A 144 6.08 9.08 11.36
N ILE A 145 5.55 7.97 10.81
CA ILE A 145 5.70 7.60 9.39
C ILE A 145 5.15 8.71 8.49
N LEU A 146 3.94 9.20 8.74
CA LEU A 146 3.36 10.30 7.96
C LEU A 146 4.15 11.61 8.11
N LYS A 147 4.75 11.85 9.28
CA LYS A 147 5.66 12.99 9.49
C LYS A 147 6.91 12.84 8.62
N ALA A 148 7.52 11.65 8.56
CA ALA A 148 8.70 11.39 7.74
C ALA A 148 8.46 11.72 6.25
N PHE A 149 7.35 11.24 5.67
CA PHE A 149 6.98 11.57 4.29
C PHE A 149 6.76 13.08 4.06
N ARG A 150 6.29 13.80 5.07
CA ARG A 150 6.08 15.25 4.99
C ARG A 150 7.39 16.04 5.13
N THR A 151 8.34 15.53 5.92
CA THR A 151 9.61 16.24 6.21
C THR A 151 10.68 16.00 5.16
N ASP A 152 10.73 14.82 4.55
CA ASP A 152 11.70 14.50 3.50
C ASP A 152 10.98 14.26 2.17
N PRO A 153 11.02 15.21 1.21
CA PRO A 153 10.44 15.03 -0.12
C PRO A 153 11.04 13.87 -0.93
N ARG A 154 12.27 13.46 -0.63
CA ARG A 154 12.96 12.35 -1.31
C ARG A 154 12.55 10.98 -0.76
N LEU A 155 11.96 10.92 0.43
CA LEU A 155 11.46 9.65 0.97
C LEU A 155 10.35 9.10 0.07
N GLY A 156 10.65 8.04 -0.66
CA GLY A 156 9.73 7.41 -1.60
C GLY A 156 8.96 6.26 -0.99
N MET A 157 9.59 5.48 -0.11
CA MET A 157 9.00 4.25 0.42
C MET A 157 9.48 3.94 1.85
N ILE A 158 8.61 3.31 2.64
CA ILE A 158 8.96 2.73 3.95
C ILE A 158 8.48 1.27 3.99
N GLY A 159 9.38 0.33 4.25
CA GLY A 159 9.05 -1.06 4.55
C GLY A 159 8.97 -1.35 6.05
N ALA A 160 8.48 -2.55 6.39
CA ALA A 160 8.52 -3.01 7.77
C ALA A 160 9.97 -3.27 8.22
N PRO A 161 10.29 -3.12 9.52
CA PRO A 161 11.57 -3.54 10.08
C PRO A 161 11.89 -4.98 9.69
N GLY A 162 13.12 -5.25 9.23
CA GLY A 162 13.49 -6.62 8.86
C GLY A 162 13.13 -7.05 7.44
N SER A 163 12.33 -6.29 6.70
CA SER A 163 11.75 -6.72 5.42
C SER A 163 12.66 -6.48 4.22
N TYR A 164 13.62 -5.56 4.30
CA TYR A 164 14.49 -5.26 3.17
C TYR A 164 15.56 -6.35 2.93
N THR A 165 15.55 -6.94 1.74
CA THR A 165 16.48 -7.99 1.29
C THR A 165 16.81 -7.86 -0.19
N GLY A 166 17.84 -8.56 -0.67
CA GLY A 166 18.23 -8.56 -2.09
C GLY A 166 19.25 -9.64 -2.45
N ARG A 167 19.12 -10.83 -1.85
CA ARG A 167 19.97 -11.98 -2.20
C ARG A 167 19.83 -12.31 -3.69
N GLN A 168 20.94 -12.69 -4.32
CA GLN A 168 20.99 -13.03 -5.75
C GLN A 168 20.02 -14.15 -6.14
N VAL A 169 19.76 -15.10 -5.25
CA VAL A 169 18.77 -16.17 -5.45
C VAL A 169 17.36 -15.64 -5.77
N TYR A 170 17.02 -14.42 -5.32
CA TYR A 170 15.72 -13.82 -5.57
C TYR A 170 15.57 -13.24 -6.98
N TRP A 171 16.62 -13.16 -7.79
CA TRP A 171 16.44 -12.88 -9.22
C TRP A 171 15.56 -13.95 -9.88
N GLY A 172 15.88 -15.23 -9.66
CA GLY A 172 15.08 -16.39 -10.06
C GLY A 172 14.49 -16.27 -11.47
N GLY A 173 13.24 -16.72 -11.63
CA GLY A 173 12.50 -16.58 -12.89
C GLY A 173 12.03 -15.15 -13.19
N ASN A 174 12.25 -14.19 -12.28
CA ASN A 174 11.69 -12.84 -12.38
C ASN A 174 12.53 -11.92 -13.27
N ARG A 175 13.81 -12.24 -13.46
CA ARG A 175 14.79 -11.35 -14.12
C ARG A 175 14.31 -10.80 -15.47
N PRO A 176 13.76 -11.60 -16.41
CA PRO A 176 13.30 -11.06 -17.69
C PRO A 176 12.23 -9.98 -17.54
N HIS A 177 11.24 -10.21 -16.67
CA HIS A 177 10.18 -9.24 -16.40
C HIS A 177 10.71 -7.99 -15.68
N VAL A 178 11.62 -8.16 -14.72
CA VAL A 178 12.25 -7.03 -14.01
C VAL A 178 13.03 -6.15 -14.98
N GLU A 179 13.87 -6.74 -15.83
CA GLU A 179 14.64 -5.99 -16.83
C GLU A 179 13.73 -5.25 -17.82
N ALA A 180 12.66 -5.89 -18.30
CA ALA A 180 11.71 -5.25 -19.21
C ALA A 180 11.01 -4.06 -18.56
N LEU A 181 10.50 -4.22 -17.34
CA LEU A 181 9.84 -3.14 -16.59
C LEU A 181 10.81 -1.99 -16.27
N MET A 182 12.05 -2.30 -15.89
CA MET A 182 13.06 -1.28 -15.58
C MET A 182 13.46 -0.50 -16.84
N ARG A 183 13.57 -1.15 -18.00
CA ARG A 183 13.76 -0.46 -19.29
C ARG A 183 12.61 0.52 -19.57
N SER A 184 11.37 0.11 -19.35
CA SER A 184 10.21 0.97 -19.55
C SER A 184 10.19 2.16 -18.58
N ILE A 185 10.51 1.95 -17.30
CA ILE A 185 10.42 2.98 -16.25
C ILE A 185 11.61 3.94 -16.25
N LEU A 186 12.83 3.42 -16.44
CA LEU A 186 14.10 4.17 -16.29
C LEU A 186 14.85 4.39 -17.60
N GLY A 187 14.44 3.74 -18.70
CA GLY A 187 15.19 3.75 -19.97
C GLY A 187 16.40 2.81 -20.00
N ARG A 188 16.60 1.98 -18.96
CA ARG A 188 17.69 0.98 -18.90
C ARG A 188 17.26 -0.27 -18.11
N PRO A 189 17.84 -1.46 -18.38
CA PRO A 189 17.58 -2.63 -17.56
C PRO A 189 18.12 -2.42 -16.13
N ALA A 190 17.68 -3.30 -15.23
CA ALA A 190 18.29 -3.41 -13.91
C ALA A 190 19.66 -4.08 -13.98
N GLU A 191 20.55 -3.69 -13.08
CA GLU A 191 21.85 -4.31 -12.85
C GLU A 191 21.81 -5.24 -11.64
N ASP A 192 22.73 -6.22 -11.58
CA ASP A 192 22.68 -7.31 -10.60
C ASP A 192 22.83 -6.84 -9.14
N ASP A 193 23.59 -5.77 -8.93
CA ASP A 193 23.86 -5.17 -7.62
C ASP A 193 22.72 -4.29 -7.12
N GLU A 194 21.81 -3.85 -8.00
CA GLU A 194 20.67 -3.00 -7.64
C GLU A 194 19.56 -3.75 -6.88
N LEU A 195 19.56 -5.08 -6.94
CA LEU A 195 18.52 -5.92 -6.33
C LEU A 195 18.36 -5.58 -4.85
N GLY A 196 17.15 -5.12 -4.52
CA GLY A 196 16.74 -4.85 -3.15
C GLY A 196 15.26 -4.52 -3.09
N PHE A 197 14.52 -5.20 -2.22
CA PHE A 197 13.08 -5.07 -2.11
C PHE A 197 12.57 -5.43 -0.71
N PHE A 198 11.32 -5.07 -0.42
CA PHE A 198 10.65 -5.41 0.83
C PHE A 198 9.96 -6.77 0.69
N ALA A 199 10.53 -7.79 1.31
CA ALA A 199 9.98 -9.13 1.28
C ALA A 199 8.59 -9.16 1.93
N GLY A 200 7.63 -9.77 1.23
CA GLY A 200 6.23 -9.82 1.67
C GLY A 200 5.35 -8.66 1.20
N SER A 201 5.87 -7.75 0.37
CA SER A 201 5.06 -6.89 -0.50
C SER A 201 4.10 -5.94 0.23
N MET A 202 4.47 -5.55 1.45
CA MET A 202 3.79 -4.54 2.25
C MET A 202 4.73 -3.38 2.52
N PHE A 203 4.26 -2.16 2.25
CA PHE A 203 5.07 -0.94 2.37
C PHE A 203 4.18 0.30 2.31
N TRP A 204 4.70 1.42 2.82
CA TRP A 204 4.25 2.75 2.46
C TRP A 204 4.97 3.23 1.20
N ILE A 205 4.27 3.91 0.29
CA ILE A 205 4.81 4.51 -0.93
C ILE A 205 4.28 5.93 -1.13
N ARG A 206 5.12 6.85 -1.58
CA ARG A 206 4.71 8.22 -1.92
C ARG A 206 3.86 8.20 -3.19
N GLY A 207 2.73 8.92 -3.19
CA GLY A 207 1.83 9.03 -4.35
C GLY A 207 2.53 9.44 -5.65
N SER A 208 3.51 10.35 -5.61
CA SER A 208 4.23 10.85 -6.78
C SER A 208 5.19 9.82 -7.36
N LEU A 209 5.73 8.94 -6.52
CA LEU A 209 6.50 7.78 -6.98
C LEU A 209 5.56 6.75 -7.61
N LEU A 210 4.45 6.42 -6.93
CA LEU A 210 3.45 5.50 -7.46
C LEU A 210 2.91 5.96 -8.83
N ALA A 211 2.61 7.26 -8.98
CA ALA A 211 2.15 7.87 -10.23
C ALA A 211 3.16 7.75 -11.39
N ARG A 212 4.47 7.67 -11.09
CA ARG A 212 5.52 7.46 -12.11
C ARG A 212 5.63 5.99 -12.55
N ILE A 213 5.23 5.04 -11.70
CA ILE A 213 5.29 3.60 -11.98
C ILE A 213 4.01 3.12 -12.68
N LEU A 214 2.85 3.63 -12.25
CA LEU A 214 1.51 3.21 -12.73
C LEU A 214 1.36 3.10 -14.26
N PRO A 215 1.89 4.03 -15.09
CA PRO A 215 1.72 3.96 -16.54
C PRO A 215 2.37 2.74 -17.21
N PHE A 216 3.30 2.08 -16.52
CA PHE A 216 4.07 0.95 -17.06
C PHE A 216 3.55 -0.41 -16.61
N ILE A 217 2.46 -0.42 -15.83
CA ILE A 217 1.86 -1.66 -15.33
C ILE A 217 0.67 -2.02 -16.22
N ASP A 218 0.74 -3.17 -16.87
CA ASP A 218 -0.38 -3.73 -17.64
C ASP A 218 -1.08 -4.81 -16.82
N ASP A 219 -2.41 -4.70 -16.71
CA ASP A 219 -3.21 -5.69 -15.99
C ASP A 219 -3.29 -7.02 -16.77
N ASN A 220 -3.01 -7.00 -18.08
CA ASN A 220 -3.00 -8.20 -18.92
C ASN A 220 -1.75 -9.08 -18.70
N ASP A 221 -0.66 -8.51 -18.19
CA ASP A 221 0.60 -9.22 -17.94
C ASP A 221 0.53 -10.14 -16.70
N PHE A 222 -0.48 -9.98 -15.85
CA PHE A 222 -0.70 -10.91 -14.74
C PHE A 222 -1.25 -12.23 -15.29
N PRO A 223 -0.64 -13.40 -15.06
CA PRO A 223 -1.21 -14.67 -15.50
C PRO A 223 -2.46 -15.04 -14.69
N GLU A 224 -3.25 -15.99 -15.18
CA GLU A 224 -4.28 -16.65 -14.37
C GLU A 224 -3.63 -17.33 -13.15
N GLU A 225 -4.30 -17.30 -11.99
CA GLU A 225 -3.75 -17.92 -10.78
C GLU A 225 -3.83 -19.44 -10.87
N GLY A 226 -2.66 -20.08 -10.81
CA GLY A 226 -2.49 -21.54 -10.87
C GLY A 226 -1.53 -22.08 -9.82
N GLY A 227 -1.27 -21.31 -8.75
CA GLY A 227 -0.34 -21.71 -7.68
C GLY A 227 1.14 -21.48 -8.01
N GLN A 228 1.44 -20.63 -8.98
CA GLN A 228 2.82 -20.30 -9.37
C GLN A 228 3.63 -19.79 -8.17
N GLN A 229 4.85 -20.28 -8.01
CA GLN A 229 5.71 -19.98 -6.85
C GLN A 229 6.79 -18.92 -7.15
N ASP A 230 7.22 -18.77 -8.40
CA ASP A 230 8.22 -17.78 -8.81
C ASP A 230 7.99 -17.33 -10.27
N GLY A 231 8.67 -16.26 -10.71
CA GLY A 231 8.74 -15.85 -12.12
C GLY A 231 7.48 -15.20 -12.68
N THR A 232 6.52 -14.82 -11.82
CA THR A 232 5.30 -14.14 -12.26
C THR A 232 5.53 -12.63 -12.37
N TYR A 233 4.68 -11.97 -13.16
CA TYR A 233 4.67 -10.51 -13.25
C TYR A 233 4.47 -9.84 -11.87
N ALA A 234 3.65 -10.44 -10.99
CA ALA A 234 3.49 -9.98 -9.62
C ALA A 234 4.82 -10.01 -8.84
N HIS A 235 5.53 -11.14 -8.87
CA HIS A 235 6.85 -11.27 -8.20
C HIS A 235 7.90 -10.32 -8.79
N ALA A 236 7.88 -10.08 -10.11
CA ALA A 236 8.75 -9.08 -10.73
C ALA A 236 8.46 -7.67 -10.19
N LEU A 237 7.19 -7.30 -10.06
CA LEU A 237 6.77 -5.99 -9.53
C LEU A 237 7.18 -5.76 -8.08
N GLU A 238 7.22 -6.81 -7.24
CA GLU A 238 7.75 -6.71 -5.87
C GLU A 238 9.18 -6.19 -5.84
N ARG A 239 10.00 -6.59 -6.82
CA ARG A 239 11.40 -6.17 -6.98
C ARG A 239 11.49 -4.81 -7.66
N VAL A 240 10.73 -4.62 -8.73
CA VAL A 240 10.76 -3.41 -9.54
C VAL A 240 10.36 -2.18 -8.74
N ILE A 241 9.33 -2.22 -7.88
CA ILE A 241 8.84 -1.01 -7.22
C ILE A 241 9.95 -0.33 -6.38
N PRO A 242 10.66 -1.02 -5.47
CA PRO A 242 11.77 -0.41 -4.72
C PRO A 242 13.00 -0.08 -5.56
N MET A 243 13.29 -0.87 -6.60
CA MET A 243 14.43 -0.61 -7.50
C MET A 243 14.19 0.64 -8.37
N ALA A 244 13.01 0.74 -8.96
CA ALA A 244 12.55 1.92 -9.68
C ALA A 244 12.52 3.15 -8.78
N ALA A 245 12.05 3.02 -7.53
CA ALA A 245 12.09 4.13 -6.56
C ALA A 245 13.49 4.75 -6.45
N ARG A 246 14.52 3.91 -6.27
CA ARG A 246 15.93 4.35 -6.21
C ARG A 246 16.39 4.96 -7.54
N GLY A 247 16.15 4.28 -8.66
CA GLY A 247 16.52 4.78 -9.98
C GLY A 247 15.86 6.11 -10.36
N LEU A 248 14.67 6.38 -9.81
CA LEU A 248 13.92 7.63 -9.96
C LEU A 248 14.37 8.74 -8.98
N GLY A 249 15.36 8.48 -8.12
CA GLY A 249 15.97 9.42 -7.18
C GLY A 249 15.35 9.46 -5.77
N TYR A 250 14.48 8.51 -5.43
CA TYR A 250 13.87 8.43 -4.10
C TYR A 250 14.70 7.58 -3.13
N THR A 251 14.56 7.87 -1.84
CA THR A 251 15.12 7.07 -0.74
C THR A 251 14.07 6.06 -0.23
N LEU A 252 14.59 4.93 0.26
CA LEU A 252 13.85 3.87 0.93
C LEU A 252 14.25 3.85 2.41
N GLN A 253 13.36 3.50 3.32
CA GLN A 253 13.69 3.30 4.74
C GLN A 253 12.95 2.07 5.29
N GLU A 254 13.40 1.55 6.43
CA GLU A 254 12.56 0.72 7.30
C GLU A 254 11.94 1.62 8.38
N ALA A 255 10.76 1.25 8.89
CA ALA A 255 9.98 2.11 9.79
C ALA A 255 10.70 2.46 11.11
N ASP A 256 11.71 1.70 11.51
CA ASP A 256 12.47 1.83 12.76
C ASP A 256 13.83 2.53 12.62
N SER A 257 14.41 2.58 11.43
CA SER A 257 15.80 3.02 11.26
C SER A 257 15.94 4.50 10.88
N GLY A 258 14.96 5.08 10.17
CA GLY A 258 15.03 6.46 9.65
C GLY A 258 16.21 6.73 8.69
N GLN A 259 17.06 5.73 8.44
CA GLN A 259 18.24 5.80 7.59
C GLN A 259 17.88 5.32 6.18
N PRO A 260 18.34 5.99 5.12
CA PRO A 260 18.16 5.51 3.76
C PRO A 260 18.77 4.12 3.58
N LEU A 261 18.00 3.22 2.98
CA LEU A 261 18.44 1.88 2.58
C LEU A 261 19.27 1.95 1.29
N THR A 262 20.42 1.30 1.29
CA THR A 262 21.26 1.05 0.11
C THR A 262 21.21 -0.43 -0.29
N PRO A 263 21.54 -0.80 -1.54
CA PRO A 263 21.70 -2.21 -1.88
C PRO A 263 22.68 -2.94 -0.94
N ASP A 264 23.73 -2.29 -0.46
CA ASP A 264 24.72 -2.90 0.45
C ASP A 264 24.17 -3.20 1.86
N GLN A 265 23.09 -2.53 2.26
CA GLN A 265 22.41 -2.76 3.54
C GLN A 265 21.35 -3.87 3.45
N ARG A 266 21.24 -4.56 2.30
CA ARG A 266 20.31 -5.66 2.13
C ARG A 266 20.68 -6.81 3.08
N ARG A 267 19.69 -7.40 3.73
CA ARG A 267 19.93 -8.59 4.55
C ARG A 267 20.20 -9.79 3.64
N ASP A 268 21.34 -10.44 3.87
CA ASP A 268 21.73 -11.71 3.24
C ASP A 268 21.05 -12.94 3.85
N ARG A 269 20.20 -12.74 4.86
CA ARG A 269 19.41 -13.84 5.43
C ARG A 269 18.43 -14.36 4.39
N GLU A 270 18.40 -15.67 4.23
CA GLU A 270 17.27 -16.31 3.57
C GLU A 270 16.02 -15.96 4.34
N VAL A 271 15.14 -15.22 3.69
CA VAL A 271 13.83 -15.02 4.23
C VAL A 271 13.06 -16.25 3.80
N VAL A 272 13.09 -17.25 4.68
CA VAL A 272 12.45 -18.56 4.47
C VAL A 272 10.94 -18.30 4.42
N TYR A 273 10.43 -17.97 3.24
CA TYR A 273 9.02 -17.80 2.98
C TYR A 273 8.48 -18.94 2.15
N ILE A 274 7.50 -19.63 2.76
CA ILE A 274 6.35 -20.28 2.13
C ILE A 274 6.66 -21.59 1.41
#